data_AF-A0A844AR27-F1
#
_entry.id   AF-A0A844AR27-F1
#
_cell.length_a   1.000
_cell.length_b   1.000
_cell.length_c   1.000
_cell.angle_alpha   90.00
_cell.angle_beta   90.00
_cell.angle_gamma   90.00
#
_symmetry.space_group_name_H-M   'P 1'
#
loop_
_entity.id
_entity.type
_entity.pdbx_description
1 polymer ?
#
loop_
_entity_poly.entity_id
_entity_poly.type
_entity_poly.pdbx_seq_one_letter_code
_entity_poly.pdbx_strand_id
1 'polypeptide(L)'
;MALFVIIPTVSDTSALDKAMTRYEKKAYQLPRGEWLVAYEGTSRQLSDELQVTDNQLGVPCVILGFGSYFGRAGKDIWEWISVNSA
;
A
#
# COMPACT_ATOMS: atom_id res chain seq x y z
N MET A 1 -8.37 -1.81 10.84
CA MET A 1 -7.23 -2.67 10.37
C MET A 1 -5.92 -1.88 10.47
N ALA A 2 -4.75 -2.50 10.30
CA ALA A 2 -3.50 -1.71 10.20
C ALA A 2 -3.40 -1.11 8.79
N LEU A 3 -2.93 0.14 8.71
CA LEU A 3 -2.74 0.84 7.44
C LEU A 3 -1.27 0.88 7.07
N PHE A 4 -1.01 0.66 5.78
CA PHE A 4 0.31 0.66 5.20
C PHE A 4 0.36 1.55 3.98
N VAL A 5 1.51 2.17 3.76
CA VAL A 5 1.87 2.78 2.48
C VAL A 5 3.00 1.95 1.86
N ILE A 6 2.84 1.63 0.58
CA ILE A 6 3.83 0.93 -0.24
C ILE A 6 4.39 1.94 -1.23
N ILE A 7 5.69 2.20 -1.13
CA ILE A 7 6.40 3.18 -1.94
C ILE A 7 7.35 2.42 -2.87
N PRO A 8 7.05 2.29 -4.17
CA PRO A 8 7.99 1.72 -5.12
C PRO A 8 9.22 2.62 -5.26
N THR A 9 10.41 2.02 -5.39
CA THR A 9 11.67 2.76 -5.59
C THR A 9 12.09 2.83 -7.06
N VAL A 10 11.21 2.40 -7.96
CA VAL A 10 11.42 2.33 -9.41
C VAL A 10 10.20 2.89 -10.14
N SER A 11 10.38 3.29 -11.39
CA SER A 11 9.30 3.89 -12.19
C SER A 11 8.35 2.86 -12.81
N ASP A 12 8.79 1.63 -13.04
CA ASP A 12 7.91 0.55 -13.50
C ASP A 12 7.23 -0.12 -12.30
N THR A 13 5.95 0.18 -12.10
CA THR A 13 5.12 -0.35 -11.02
C THR A 13 4.13 -1.40 -11.49
N SER A 14 4.22 -1.85 -12.74
CA SER A 14 3.18 -2.68 -13.37
C SER A 14 2.92 -4.00 -12.62
N ALA A 15 3.95 -4.62 -12.06
CA ALA A 15 3.80 -5.83 -11.24
C ALA A 15 3.18 -5.54 -9.87
N LEU A 16 3.51 -4.39 -9.27
CA LEU A 16 2.88 -3.93 -8.03
C LEU A 16 1.39 -3.65 -8.25
N ASP A 17 1.04 -2.93 -9.31
CA ASP A 17 -0.36 -2.61 -9.64
C ASP A 17 -1.20 -3.87 -9.85
N LYS A 18 -0.64 -4.89 -10.53
CA LYS A 18 -1.26 -6.21 -10.65
C LYS A 18 -1.39 -6.90 -9.31
N ALA A 19 -0.36 -6.88 -8.47
CA ALA A 19 -0.39 -7.50 -7.16
C ALA A 19 -1.46 -6.88 -6.25
N MET A 20 -1.70 -5.57 -6.37
CA MET A 20 -2.68 -4.83 -5.57
C MET A 20 -4.14 -5.22 -5.85
N THR A 21 -4.43 -5.79 -7.03
CA THR A 21 -5.78 -6.28 -7.36
C THR A 21 -6.34 -7.29 -6.35
N ARG A 22 -5.46 -8.05 -5.67
CA ARG A 22 -5.84 -9.02 -4.64
C ARG A 22 -6.48 -8.41 -3.40
N TYR A 23 -6.25 -7.11 -3.15
CA TYR A 23 -6.79 -6.39 -1.99
C TYR A 23 -8.09 -5.66 -2.32
N GLU A 24 -8.55 -5.66 -3.58
CA GLU A 24 -9.80 -5.01 -4.00
C GLU A 24 -9.96 -3.58 -3.42
N LYS A 25 -11.00 -3.34 -2.63
CA LYS A 25 -11.29 -2.04 -2.00
C LYS A 25 -10.36 -1.71 -0.81
N LYS A 26 -9.59 -2.69 -0.33
CA LYS A 26 -8.58 -2.53 0.73
C LYS A 26 -7.23 -2.05 0.18
N ALA A 27 -7.13 -1.77 -1.12
CA ALA A 27 -6.01 -1.03 -1.69
C ALA A 27 -6.52 0.22 -2.43
N TYR A 28 -5.76 1.31 -2.32
CA TYR A 28 -6.03 2.58 -2.99
C TYR A 28 -4.74 3.11 -3.60
N GLN A 29 -4.76 3.38 -4.91
CA GLN A 29 -3.60 3.88 -5.64
C GLN A 29 -3.46 5.39 -5.48
N LEU A 30 -2.28 5.85 -5.08
CA LEU A 30 -1.91 7.26 -5.06
C LEU A 30 -1.40 7.71 -6.44
N PRO A 31 -1.44 9.03 -6.74
CA PRO A 31 -1.18 9.53 -8.09
C PRO A 31 0.22 9.25 -8.66
N ARG A 32 1.20 8.88 -7.83
CA ARG A 32 2.59 8.66 -8.26
C ARG A 32 3.00 7.19 -8.19
N GLY A 33 2.04 6.27 -8.09
CA GLY A 33 2.28 4.83 -8.10
C GLY A 33 2.50 4.21 -6.73
N GLU A 34 2.45 5.01 -5.65
CA GLU A 34 2.36 4.48 -4.29
C GLU A 34 0.97 3.89 -4.04
N TRP A 35 0.89 2.97 -3.09
CA TRP A 35 -0.35 2.33 -2.72
C TRP A 35 -0.61 2.48 -1.23
N LEU A 36 -1.83 2.83 -0.87
CA LEU A 36 -2.35 2.66 0.48
C LEU A 36 -3.00 1.29 0.56
N VAL A 37 -2.69 0.54 1.62
CA VAL A 37 -3.22 -0.81 1.82
C VAL A 37 -3.70 -0.97 3.26
N ALA A 38 -4.93 -1.45 3.41
CA ALA A 38 -5.47 -1.90 4.68
C ALA A 38 -5.21 -3.40 4.80
N TYR A 39 -4.44 -3.80 5.80
CA TYR A 39 -4.01 -5.19 5.97
C TYR A 39 -4.12 -5.65 7.42
N GLU A 40 -4.42 -6.94 7.60
CA GLU A 40 -4.45 -7.59 8.91
C GLU A 40 -3.10 -8.25 9.17
N GLY A 41 -2.22 -7.53 9.86
CA GLY A 41 -0.90 -8.04 10.20
C GLY A 41 0.15 -6.94 10.29
N THR A 42 1.40 -7.33 10.09
CA THR A 42 2.58 -6.47 10.15
C THR A 42 3.08 -6.10 8.76
N SER A 43 3.91 -5.06 8.66
CA SER A 43 4.58 -4.68 7.40
C SER A 43 5.44 -5.81 6.83
N ARG A 44 6.03 -6.65 7.70
CA ARG A 44 6.79 -7.84 7.28
C ARG A 44 5.89 -8.89 6.64
N GLN A 45 4.76 -9.22 7.25
CA GLN A 45 3.81 -10.18 6.67
C GLN A 45 3.27 -9.69 5.33
N LEU A 46 2.97 -8.39 5.22
CA LEU A 46 2.56 -7.80 3.94
C LEU A 46 3.69 -7.86 2.89
N SER A 47 4.94 -7.58 3.28
CA SER A 47 6.13 -7.70 2.41
C SER A 47 6.32 -9.12 1.89
N ASP A 48 6.18 -10.11 2.78
CA ASP A 48 6.34 -11.53 2.46
C ASP A 48 5.18 -12.00 1.55
N GLU A 49 3.93 -11.58 1.81
CA GLU A 49 2.76 -11.92 0.98
C GLU A 49 2.83 -11.30 -0.42
N LEU A 50 3.41 -10.10 -0.52
CA LEU A 50 3.69 -9.43 -1.79
C LEU A 50 4.94 -9.95 -2.49
N GLN A 51 5.72 -10.81 -1.84
CA GLN A 51 6.98 -11.34 -2.34
C GLN A 51 8.02 -10.24 -2.66
N VAL A 52 8.03 -9.20 -1.82
CA VAL A 52 9.00 -8.10 -1.89
C VAL A 52 10.30 -8.52 -1.23
N THR A 53 10.23 -9.20 -0.09
CA THR A 53 11.39 -9.63 0.73
C THR A 53 12.38 -10.50 -0.05
N ASP A 54 11.86 -11.36 -0.92
CA ASP A 54 12.56 -12.32 -1.76
C ASP A 54 12.67 -11.86 -3.23
N ASN A 55 12.30 -10.61 -3.50
CA ASN A 55 12.38 -9.94 -4.82
C ASN A 55 11.65 -10.67 -5.96
N GLN A 56 10.64 -11.51 -5.65
CA GLN A 56 9.87 -12.21 -6.68
C GLN A 56 8.79 -11.32 -7.32
N LEU A 57 8.36 -10.26 -6.62
CA LEU A 57 7.49 -9.24 -7.19
C LEU A 57 8.13 -8.53 -8.39
N GLY A 58 9.47 -8.46 -8.44
CA GLY A 58 10.23 -7.74 -9.45
C GLY A 58 10.18 -6.21 -9.33
N VAL A 59 9.48 -5.69 -8.32
CA VAL A 59 9.39 -4.25 -8.02
C VAL A 59 9.89 -4.02 -6.59
N PRO A 60 11.08 -3.43 -6.40
CA PRO A 60 11.55 -3.05 -5.08
C PRO A 60 10.68 -1.94 -4.51
N CYS A 61 10.24 -2.10 -3.27
CA CYS A 61 9.39 -1.12 -2.59
C CYS A 61 9.66 -1.07 -1.08
N VAL A 62 9.26 0.04 -0.46
CA VAL A 62 9.32 0.27 0.98
C VAL A 62 7.91 0.22 1.53
N ILE A 63 7.67 -0.61 2.55
CA ILE A 63 6.37 -0.76 3.21
C ILE A 63 6.43 -0.12 4.60
N LEU A 64 5.60 0.88 4.84
CA LEU A 64 5.54 1.61 6.10
C LEU A 64 4.15 1.48 6.72
N GLY A 65 4.08 0.98 7.95
CA GLY A 65 2.86 1.03 8.75
C GLY A 65 2.68 2.42 9.36
N PHE A 66 1.46 2.94 9.35
CA PHE A 66 1.15 4.24 9.97
C PHE A 66 -0.12 4.17 10.83
N GLY A 67 -0.08 4.85 11.98
CA GLY A 67 -1.21 4.93 12.92
C GLY A 67 -1.86 6.32 13.00
N SER A 68 -1.29 7.31 12.33
CA SER A 68 -1.78 8.69 12.32
C SER A 68 -1.59 9.31 10.95
N TYR A 69 -2.50 10.21 10.56
CA TYR A 69 -2.46 10.88 9.26
C TYR A 69 -2.92 12.33 9.43
N PHE A 70 -2.28 13.25 8.70
CA PHE A 70 -2.62 14.67 8.67
C PHE A 70 -2.00 15.31 7.41
N GLY A 71 -2.63 16.33 6.86
CA GLY A 71 -2.08 17.10 5.74
C GLY A 71 -3.16 17.59 4.77
N ARG A 72 -2.76 17.84 3.53
CA ARG A 72 -3.64 18.19 2.42
C ARG A 72 -3.58 17.10 1.35
N ALA A 73 -4.74 16.56 1.00
CA ALA A 73 -4.93 15.56 -0.05
C ALA A 73 -6.38 15.62 -0.55
N GLY A 74 -6.69 14.84 -1.59
CA GLY A 74 -8.04 14.68 -2.12
C GLY A 74 -9.01 14.14 -1.06
N LYS A 75 -10.29 14.50 -1.18
CA LYS A 75 -11.35 14.06 -0.26
C LYS A 75 -11.46 12.53 -0.23
N ASP A 76 -11.35 11.90 -1.38
CA ASP A 76 -11.38 10.46 -1.59
C ASP A 76 -10.26 9.72 -0.85
N ILE A 77 -9.05 10.27 -0.81
CA ILE A 77 -7.94 9.71 -0.03
C ILE A 77 -8.27 9.70 1.46
N TRP A 78 -8.80 10.81 1.99
CA TRP A 78 -9.17 10.89 3.41
C TRP A 78 -10.34 10.01 3.77
N GLU A 79 -11.34 9.93 2.91
CA GLU A 79 -12.48 9.01 3.09
C GLU A 79 -11.99 7.55 3.10
N TRP A 80 -11.10 7.17 2.18
CA TRP A 80 -10.55 5.83 2.16
C TRP A 80 -9.77 5.51 3.44
N ILE A 81 -8.90 6.42 3.90
CA ILE A 81 -8.13 6.24 5.14
C ILE A 81 -9.09 6.10 6.32
N SER A 82 -10.07 7.00 6.45
CA SER A 82 -11.02 6.99 7.56
C SER A 82 -11.87 5.73 7.64
N VAL A 83 -12.25 5.16 6.49
CA VAL A 83 -13.06 3.91 6.45
C VAL A 83 -12.21 2.69 6.83
N ASN A 84 -10.92 2.69 6.51
CA ASN A 84 -10.04 1.53 6.73
C ASN A 84 -9.22 1.61 8.04
N SER A 85 -9.07 2.81 8.62
CA SER A 85 -8.42 3.02 9.92
C SER A 85 -9.30 2.64 11.12
N ALA A 86 -10.59 2.41 10.88
CA ALA A 86 -11.56 2.00 11.89
C ALA A 86 -11.34 0.56 12.39
#